data_AF-A0AAN4UTS1-F1
#
_entry.id   AF-A0AAN4UTS1-F1
#
_cell.length_a   1.000
_cell.length_b   1.000
_cell.length_c   1.000
_cell.angle_alpha   90.00
_cell.angle_beta   90.00
_cell.angle_gamma   90.00
#
_symmetry.space_group_name_H-M   'P 1'
#
loop_
_entity.id
_entity.type
_entity.pdbx_description
1 polymer ?
#
loop_
_entity_poly.entity_id
_entity_poly.type
_entity_poly.pdbx_seq_one_letter_code
_entity_poly.pdbx_strand_id
1 'polypeptide(L)' 'MADGTGTTPAFQVLPAIRPGAVTGTAVTLIRPFCKVELIAGSVADPEVHHTVARGGSLKFQQTLR' A
#
# COMPACT_ATOMS: atom_id res chain seq x y z
N MET A 1 -3.56 -9.25 -2.35
CA MET A 1 -3.11 -9.44 -0.96
C MET A 1 -1.62 -9.68 -1.01
N ALA A 2 -0.82 -8.93 -0.25
CA ALA A 2 0.62 -9.12 -0.14
C ALA A 2 0.90 -9.61 1.28
N ASP A 3 1.16 -10.91 1.41
CA ASP A 3 1.54 -11.56 2.65
C ASP A 3 3.05 -11.37 2.87
N GLY A 4 3.44 -11.02 4.10
CA GLY A 4 4.84 -10.70 4.48
C GLY A 4 5.79 -11.90 4.48
N THR A 5 5.46 -12.97 3.77
CA THR A 5 6.19 -14.24 3.67
C THR A 5 7.37 -14.15 2.69
N GLY A 6 7.45 -13.09 1.88
CA GLY A 6 8.54 -12.86 0.93
C GLY A 6 8.52 -13.80 -0.30
N THR A 7 7.53 -14.70 -0.35
CA THR A 7 7.29 -15.61 -1.46
C THR A 7 6.11 -15.10 -2.28
N THR A 8 6.40 -14.38 -3.35
CA THR A 8 5.36 -13.98 -4.30
C THR A 8 5.21 -15.05 -5.40
N PRO A 9 4.09 -15.81 -5.45
CA PRO A 9 3.78 -16.67 -6.60
C PRO A 9 3.68 -15.81 -7.87
N ALA A 10 3.85 -16.40 -9.06
CA ALA A 10 3.85 -15.65 -10.33
C ALA A 10 2.58 -14.78 -10.47
N PHE A 11 2.73 -13.46 -10.32
CA PHE A 11 1.67 -12.48 -10.43
C PHE A 11 2.20 -11.27 -11.21
N GLN A 12 1.33 -10.62 -11.97
CA GLN A 12 1.72 -9.49 -12.80
C GLN A 12 2.05 -8.28 -11.91
N VAL A 13 3.33 -7.91 -11.84
CA VAL A 13 3.79 -6.71 -11.13
C VAL A 13 3.87 -5.55 -12.11
N LEU A 14 3.10 -4.50 -11.84
CA LEU A 14 3.16 -3.22 -12.54
C LEU A 14 3.57 -2.13 -11.53
N PRO A 15 4.51 -1.22 -11.85
CA PRO A 15 5.37 -1.26 -13.03
C PRO A 15 6.38 -2.42 -12.95
N ALA A 16 6.92 -2.83 -14.10
CA ALA A 16 7.78 -4.00 -14.21
C ALA A 16 8.96 -3.94 -13.23
N ILE A 17 9.27 -5.08 -12.62
CA ILE A 17 10.53 -5.27 -11.88
C ILE A 17 11.69 -4.97 -12.85
N ARG A 18 12.76 -4.30 -12.37
CA ARG A 18 13.92 -3.93 -13.21
C ARG A 18 14.35 -5.10 -14.11
N PRO A 19 14.71 -4.84 -15.38
CA PRO A 19 15.26 -5.87 -16.26
C PRO A 19 16.41 -6.62 -15.58
N GLY A 20 16.32 -7.96 -15.53
CA GLY A 20 17.32 -8.83 -14.88
C GLY A 20 16.86 -9.56 -13.61
N ALA A 21 15.64 -9.32 -13.11
CA ALA A 21 15.08 -10.09 -12.01
C ALA A 21 14.59 -11.48 -12.50
N VAL A 22 15.15 -12.55 -11.95
CA VAL A 22 14.77 -13.94 -12.26
C VAL A 22 13.50 -14.31 -11.50
N THR A 23 12.57 -15.03 -12.13
CA THR A 23 11.38 -15.59 -11.47
C THR A 23 11.77 -16.45 -10.27
N GLY A 24 11.06 -16.30 -9.15
CA GLY A 24 11.39 -17.01 -7.90
C GLY A 24 12.51 -16.37 -7.06
N THR A 25 13.08 -15.23 -7.50
CA THR A 25 13.98 -14.45 -6.64
C THR A 25 13.19 -13.91 -5.44
N ALA A 26 13.64 -14.25 -4.23
CA ALA A 26 13.10 -13.67 -3.01
C ALA A 26 13.32 -12.14 -3.03
N VAL A 27 12.24 -11.38 -2.95
CA VAL A 27 12.29 -9.91 -2.91
C VAL A 27 12.12 -9.45 -1.47
N THR A 28 13.12 -8.75 -0.94
CA THR A 28 13.01 -8.07 0.35
C THR A 28 12.72 -6.60 0.13
N LEU A 29 11.58 -6.12 0.62
CA LEU A 29 11.25 -4.70 0.61
C LEU A 29 11.95 -4.02 1.79
N ILE A 30 12.97 -3.21 1.50
CA ILE A 30 13.60 -2.37 2.52
C ILE A 30 12.78 -1.08 2.62
N ARG A 31 12.08 -0.90 3.75
CA ARG A 31 11.20 0.27 4.02
C ARG A 31 10.13 0.46 2.93
N PRO A 32 9.20 -0.50 2.75
CA PRO A 32 8.15 -0.38 1.74
C PRO A 32 7.29 0.86 1.98
N PHE A 33 7.12 1.66 0.93
CA PHE A 33 6.13 2.75 0.87
C PHE A 33 5.36 2.66 -0.43
N CYS A 34 4.07 2.99 -0.42
CA CYS A 34 3.23 3.06 -1.61
C CYS A 34 2.85 4.51 -1.87
N LYS A 35 2.93 4.94 -3.14
CA LYS A 35 2.40 6.24 -3.54
C LYS A 35 0.88 6.13 -3.66
N VAL A 36 0.17 6.99 -2.94
CA VAL A 36 -1.29 7.03 -2.92
C VAL A 36 -1.78 8.47 -3.10
N GLU A 37 -2.96 8.61 -3.67
CA GLU A 37 -3.72 9.86 -3.68
C GLU A 37 -4.89 9.74 -2.71
N LEU A 38 -5.11 10.77 -1.90
CA LEU A 38 -6.25 10.85 -1.01
C LEU A 38 -7.50 11.21 -1.83
N ILE A 39 -8.58 10.45 -1.66
CA ILE A 39 -9.83 10.75 -2.36
C ILE A 39 -10.46 11.98 -1.67
N ALA A 40 -10.57 13.09 -2.40
CA ALA A 40 -11.17 14.32 -1.88
C ALA A 40 -12.60 14.06 -1.39
N GLY A 41 -12.96 14.63 -0.24
CA GLY A 41 -14.27 14.44 0.38
C GLY A 41 -14.52 13.06 1.01
N SER A 42 -13.51 12.16 1.01
CA SER A 42 -13.66 10.83 1.63
C SER A 42 -13.34 10.78 3.12
N VAL A 43 -12.90 11.90 3.70
CA VAL A 43 -12.58 11.99 5.12
C VAL A 43 -13.89 12.00 5.92
N ALA A 44 -14.10 10.97 6.72
CA ALA A 44 -15.19 10.93 7.69
C ALA A 44 -14.68 11.46 9.03
N ASP A 45 -15.46 12.36 9.63
CA ASP A 45 -15.11 12.97 10.90
C ASP A 45 -15.02 11.91 12.02
N PRO A 46 -13.95 11.95 12.83
CA PRO A 46 -13.85 11.10 14.01
C PRO A 46 -14.78 11.57 15.12
N GLU A 47 -15.20 10.65 15.98
CA GLU A 47 -15.78 10.99 17.28
C GLU A 47 -14.65 11.46 18.20
N VAL A 48 -14.80 12.65 18.79
CA VAL A 48 -13.78 13.27 19.65
C VAL A 48 -14.23 13.21 21.11
N HIS A 49 -13.48 12.49 21.94
CA HIS A 49 -13.64 12.46 23.39
C HIS A 49 -12.40 13.08 24.05
N HIS A 50 -12.56 14.26 24.66
CA HIS A 50 -11.46 15.09 25.17
C HIS A 50 -10.37 15.32 24.11
N THR A 51 -9.16 14.80 24.31
CA THR A 51 -8.01 14.92 23.41
C THR A 51 -7.84 13.70 22.50
N VAL A 52 -8.80 12.78 22.48
CA VAL A 52 -8.71 11.52 21.74
C VAL A 52 -9.78 11.48 20.65
N ALA A 53 -9.34 11.43 19.39
CA ALA A 53 -10.20 11.21 18.23
C ALA A 53 -10.23 9.72 17.86
N ARG A 54 -11.42 9.15 17.65
CA ARG A 54 -11.63 7.73 17.29
C ARG A 54 -12.60 7.60 16.12
N GLY A 55 -12.44 6.54 15.33
CA GLY A 55 -13.40 6.19 14.27
C GLY A 55 -13.32 7.03 12.99
N GLY A 56 -12.40 7.99 12.89
CA GLY A 56 -12.16 8.72 11.64
C GLY A 56 -11.68 7.76 10.55
N SER A 57 -12.18 7.95 9.33
CA SER A 57 -11.81 7.13 8.18
C SER A 57 -11.51 8.00 6.96
N LEU A 58 -10.71 7.46 6.05
CA LEU A 58 -10.41 8.09 4.77
C LEU A 58 -10.32 7.00 3.70
N LYS A 59 -10.54 7.38 2.45
CA LYS A 59 -10.26 6.51 1.30
C LYS A 59 -9.03 7.04 0.57
N PHE A 60 -8.14 6.12 0.19
CA PHE A 60 -6.98 6.43 -0.64
C PHE A 60 -6.94 5.47 -1.83
N GLN A 61 -6.35 5.93 -2.94
CA GLN A 61 -6.13 5.12 -4.12
C GLN A 61 -4.63 5.05 -4.42
N GLN A 62 -4.11 3.83 -4.57
CA GLN A 62 -2.73 3.63 -5.00
C GLN A 62 -2.56 4.07 -6.45
N THR A 63 -1.55 4.89 -6.72
CA THR A 63 -1.21 5.30 -8.08
C THR A 63 0.06 4.59 -8.54
N LEU A 64 0.00 3.99 -9.72
CA LEU A 64 1.18 3.53 -10.44
C LEU A 64 1.70 4.70 -11.28
N ARG A 65 3.00 4.99 -11.22
CA ARG A 65 3.66 5.84 -12.22
C ARG A 65 4.33 4.93 -13.24
#